data_AF-A0A6A4FMX0-F1
#
_entry.id   AF-A0A6A4FMX0-F1
#
_cell.length_a   1.000
_cell.length_b   1.000
_cell.length_c   1.000
_cell.angle_alpha   90.00
_cell.angle_beta   90.00
_cell.angle_gamma   90.00
#
_symmetry.space_group_name_H-M   'P 1'
#
loop_
_entity.id
_entity.type
_entity.pdbx_description
1 polymer ?
#
loop_
_entity_poly.entity_id
_entity_poly.type
_entity_poly.pdbx_seq_one_letter_code
_entity_poly.pdbx_strand_id
1 'polypeptide(L)'
;MGSGSSRHGPPAPADSAKIKPPKKFPYADVRLMKKYLASFVYYEKSTEQHRQVAAQHWDKVFKDVPAQRSSQISSNNHKEAKHITKAQNNKITELYDVFYAYLEEHGGDLKHVFRSSMHVRGRVLVHISAGMRTMLASENISEKIAALTKTHRRFGIKLEHFDCVGRALLHAMERTSGDNWSPEIADAWRRMYSHSSVILIRAQKKTEKQASKDSKRAAKEKDKFAMVNVGPTSNLVITKTGRVNFYKIMTSLRSRREGGSKTSAKITGAQSERENGPRSPIVP
;
A
#
# COMPACT_ATOMS: atom_id res chain seq x y z
N MET A 1 -59.25 34.30 -40.28
CA MET A 1 -58.43 33.07 -40.11
C MET A 1 -56.98 33.49 -39.93
N GLY A 2 -56.46 33.39 -38.71
CA GLY A 2 -55.08 33.74 -38.38
C GLY A 2 -54.46 32.59 -37.59
N SER A 3 -53.80 31.68 -38.30
CA SER A 3 -53.19 30.48 -37.72
C SER A 3 -51.88 30.85 -37.02
N GLY A 4 -51.91 30.89 -35.68
CA GLY A 4 -50.71 31.03 -34.86
C GLY A 4 -49.94 29.70 -34.81
N SER A 5 -48.93 29.56 -35.67
CA SER A 5 -47.99 28.44 -35.60
C SER A 5 -46.87 28.76 -34.61
N SER A 6 -46.91 28.05 -33.48
CA SER A 6 -45.93 28.10 -32.40
C SER A 6 -44.54 27.68 -32.89
N ARG A 7 -43.54 28.57 -32.77
CA ARG A 7 -42.13 28.24 -33.00
C ARG A 7 -41.58 27.52 -31.78
N HIS A 8 -41.44 26.20 -31.87
CA HIS A 8 -40.58 25.44 -30.98
C HIS A 8 -39.11 25.80 -31.27
N GLY A 9 -38.48 26.55 -30.35
CA GLY A 9 -37.04 26.73 -30.33
C GLY A 9 -36.32 25.40 -30.05
N PRO A 10 -35.08 25.23 -30.53
CA PRO A 10 -34.31 24.00 -30.30
C PRO A 10 -34.13 23.75 -28.79
N PRO A 11 -34.12 22.49 -28.34
CA PRO A 11 -33.87 22.16 -26.94
C PRO A 11 -32.49 22.68 -26.53
N ALA A 12 -32.43 23.30 -25.35
CA ALA A 12 -31.18 23.78 -24.77
C ALA A 12 -30.15 22.64 -24.72
N PRO A 13 -28.86 22.92 -25.02
CA PRO A 13 -27.82 21.91 -24.92
C PRO A 13 -27.79 21.37 -23.49
N ALA A 14 -27.80 20.03 -23.38
CA ALA A 14 -27.74 19.29 -22.13
C ALA A 14 -26.69 19.87 -21.19
N ASP A 15 -27.08 20.05 -19.93
CA ASP A 15 -26.25 20.53 -18.83
C ASP A 15 -24.81 20.04 -18.94
N SER A 16 -23.90 20.95 -19.30
CA SER A 16 -22.48 20.77 -19.05
C SER A 16 -22.31 20.60 -17.55
N ALA A 17 -22.20 19.36 -17.09
CA ALA A 17 -21.97 19.04 -15.69
C ALA A 17 -20.80 19.90 -15.19
N LYS A 18 -21.07 20.83 -14.28
CA LYS A 18 -20.09 21.79 -13.77
C LYS A 18 -18.92 21.01 -13.14
N ILE A 19 -17.83 20.84 -13.87
CA ILE A 19 -16.62 20.18 -13.38
C ILE A 19 -16.06 21.07 -12.27
N LYS A 20 -16.18 20.61 -11.02
CA LYS A 20 -15.64 21.35 -9.87
C LYS A 20 -14.12 21.42 -10.01
N PRO A 21 -13.50 22.60 -9.75
CA PRO A 21 -12.06 22.74 -9.86
C PRO A 21 -11.36 21.77 -8.89
N PRO A 22 -10.20 21.21 -9.29
CA PRO A 22 -9.47 20.27 -8.47
C PRO A 22 -9.04 20.88 -7.14
N LYS A 23 -9.10 20.08 -6.07
CA LYS A 23 -8.73 20.54 -4.73
C LYS A 23 -7.23 20.80 -4.67
N LYS A 24 -6.83 21.98 -4.16
CA LYS A 24 -5.41 22.33 -3.97
C LYS A 24 -4.76 21.54 -2.84
N PHE A 25 -3.46 21.31 -2.93
CA PHE A 25 -2.66 20.79 -1.83
C PHE A 25 -2.44 21.86 -0.75
N PRO A 26 -2.44 21.50 0.54
CA PRO A 26 -1.93 22.37 1.59
C PRO A 26 -0.47 22.76 1.31
N TYR A 27 -0.08 23.97 1.71
CA TYR A 27 1.30 24.45 1.54
C TYR A 27 2.35 23.52 2.16
N ALA A 28 2.03 22.89 3.28
CA ALA A 28 2.91 21.91 3.92
C ALA A 28 3.21 20.69 3.02
N ASP A 29 2.22 20.22 2.25
CA ASP A 29 2.36 19.10 1.34
C ASP A 29 3.20 19.50 0.11
N VAL A 30 2.96 20.70 -0.44
CA VAL A 30 3.78 21.24 -1.54
C VAL A 30 5.25 21.37 -1.13
N ARG A 31 5.54 21.79 0.11
CA ARG A 31 6.92 21.81 0.63
C ARG A 31 7.54 20.43 0.75
N LEU A 32 6.76 19.41 1.12
CA LEU A 32 7.25 18.03 1.13
C LEU A 32 7.57 17.56 -0.29
N MET A 33 6.72 17.90 -1.27
CA MET A 33 6.98 17.56 -2.67
C MET A 33 8.26 18.22 -3.18
N LYS A 34 8.43 19.53 -2.98
CA LYS A 34 9.64 20.25 -3.37
C LYS A 34 10.91 19.64 -2.77
N LYS A 35 10.82 19.06 -1.57
CA LYS A 35 11.96 18.45 -0.88
C LYS A 35 12.26 17.01 -1.32
N TYR A 36 11.24 16.19 -1.56
CA TYR A 36 11.39 14.73 -1.70
C TYR A 36 10.85 14.16 -3.02
N LEU A 37 10.20 14.99 -3.85
CA LEU A 37 9.50 14.66 -5.09
C LEU A 37 9.72 15.77 -6.13
N ALA A 38 10.97 16.19 -6.34
CA ALA A 38 11.29 17.33 -7.20
C ALA A 38 10.74 17.18 -8.63
N SER A 39 10.66 15.95 -9.14
CA SER A 39 10.13 15.63 -10.48
C SER A 39 8.60 15.54 -10.54
N PHE A 40 7.91 15.68 -9.39
CA PHE A 40 6.47 15.46 -9.24
C PHE A 40 5.82 16.54 -8.35
N VAL A 41 6.24 17.80 -8.50
CA VAL A 41 5.66 18.93 -7.76
C VAL A 41 4.36 19.36 -8.44
N TYR A 42 3.24 19.17 -7.73
CA TYR A 42 1.91 19.60 -8.17
C TYR A 42 1.22 20.43 -7.08
N TYR A 43 0.40 21.39 -7.50
CA TYR A 43 -0.35 22.26 -6.60
C TYR A 43 -1.79 21.80 -6.35
N GLU A 44 -2.24 20.83 -7.15
CA GLU A 44 -3.61 20.31 -7.16
C GLU A 44 -3.60 18.80 -7.02
N LYS A 45 -4.55 18.28 -6.24
CA LYS A 45 -4.75 16.85 -6.03
C LYS A 45 -5.17 16.17 -7.32
N SER A 46 -4.84 14.88 -7.45
CA SER A 46 -5.42 14.06 -8.51
C SER A 46 -6.96 14.02 -8.42
N THR A 47 -7.61 14.03 -9.57
CA THR A 47 -9.07 14.02 -9.72
C THR A 47 -9.57 12.59 -9.94
N GLU A 48 -10.89 12.43 -9.97
CA GLU A 48 -11.50 11.16 -10.41
C GLU A 48 -11.16 10.86 -11.87
N GLN A 49 -11.13 11.86 -12.75
CA GLN A 49 -10.74 11.66 -14.15
C GLN A 49 -9.31 11.10 -14.28
N HIS A 50 -8.33 11.65 -13.54
CA HIS A 50 -6.97 11.10 -13.54
C HIS A 50 -6.94 9.63 -13.08
N ARG A 51 -7.77 9.27 -12.09
CA ARG A 51 -7.90 7.87 -11.67
C ARG A 51 -8.48 6.99 -12.76
N GLN A 52 -9.55 7.43 -13.42
CA GLN A 52 -10.21 6.68 -14.47
C GLN A 52 -9.28 6.44 -15.66
N VAL A 53 -8.56 7.47 -16.13
CA VAL A 53 -7.56 7.34 -17.19
C VAL A 53 -6.46 6.34 -16.80
N ALA A 54 -5.90 6.48 -15.59
CA ALA A 54 -4.88 5.56 -15.11
C ALA A 54 -5.41 4.11 -14.93
N ALA A 55 -6.66 3.95 -14.50
CA ALA A 55 -7.29 2.64 -14.31
C ALA A 55 -7.58 1.96 -15.67
N GLN A 56 -8.10 2.69 -16.64
CA GLN A 56 -8.33 2.19 -17.99
C GLN A 56 -7.02 1.78 -18.65
N HIS A 57 -5.96 2.58 -18.50
CA HIS A 57 -4.63 2.23 -18.98
C HIS A 57 -4.10 0.96 -18.28
N TRP A 58 -4.19 0.89 -16.95
CA TRP A 58 -3.76 -0.27 -16.19
C TRP A 58 -4.49 -1.54 -16.62
N ASP A 59 -5.80 -1.47 -16.78
CA ASP A 59 -6.64 -2.59 -17.18
C ASP A 59 -6.35 -3.02 -18.63
N LYS A 60 -6.02 -2.08 -19.52
CA LYS A 60 -5.67 -2.37 -20.91
C LYS A 60 -4.30 -3.03 -21.05
N VAL A 61 -3.31 -2.60 -20.28
CA VAL A 61 -1.90 -2.99 -20.49
C VAL A 61 -1.43 -4.08 -19.53
N PHE A 62 -1.89 -4.05 -18.28
CA PHE A 62 -1.30 -4.82 -17.18
C PHE A 62 -2.29 -5.73 -16.43
N LYS A 63 -3.57 -5.79 -16.80
CA LYS A 63 -4.53 -6.70 -16.16
C LYS A 63 -4.64 -8.00 -16.94
N ASP A 64 -4.66 -9.11 -16.22
CA ASP A 64 -5.07 -10.40 -16.75
C ASP A 64 -6.51 -10.26 -17.27
N VAL A 65 -6.70 -10.30 -18.58
CA VAL A 65 -8.05 -10.48 -19.14
C VAL A 65 -8.33 -11.98 -19.04
N PRO A 66 -9.27 -12.46 -18.20
CA PRO A 66 -9.81 -13.78 -18.45
C PRO A 66 -10.45 -13.69 -19.83
N ALA A 67 -9.95 -14.46 -20.80
CA ALA A 67 -10.60 -14.56 -22.10
C ALA A 67 -12.11 -14.68 -21.85
N GLN A 68 -12.89 -13.72 -22.35
CA GLN A 68 -14.34 -13.84 -22.27
C GLN A 68 -14.69 -15.19 -22.87
N ARG A 69 -15.27 -16.08 -22.07
CA ARG A 69 -15.99 -17.23 -22.62
C ARG A 69 -17.20 -16.64 -23.34
N SER A 70 -17.01 -16.26 -24.60
CA SER A 70 -18.12 -16.18 -25.53
C SER A 70 -18.72 -17.59 -25.56
N SER A 71 -19.91 -17.72 -25.01
CA SER A 71 -20.73 -18.91 -25.09
C SER A 71 -21.16 -19.13 -26.53
N GLN A 72 -20.24 -19.60 -27.38
CA GLN A 72 -20.58 -20.27 -28.62
C GLN A 72 -19.66 -21.48 -28.78
N ILE A 73 -20.32 -22.62 -28.90
CA ILE A 73 -19.78 -23.95 -29.07
C ILE A 73 -18.93 -23.99 -30.34
N SER A 74 -17.63 -24.27 -30.22
CA SER A 74 -16.86 -25.01 -31.22
C SER A 74 -15.55 -25.52 -30.60
N SER A 75 -15.49 -26.84 -30.47
CA SER A 75 -14.33 -27.59 -29.99
C SER A 75 -13.22 -27.53 -31.02
N ASN A 76 -12.23 -26.65 -30.81
CA ASN A 76 -10.82 -26.80 -31.21
C ASN A 76 -10.10 -25.46 -30.99
N ASN A 77 -9.54 -25.22 -29.80
CA ASN A 77 -8.37 -24.32 -29.58
C ASN A 77 -7.98 -24.23 -28.09
N HIS A 78 -7.44 -25.33 -27.53
CA HIS A 78 -6.85 -25.31 -26.19
C HIS A 78 -5.38 -24.83 -26.12
N LYS A 79 -4.75 -24.54 -27.27
CA LYS A 79 -3.33 -24.14 -27.37
C LYS A 79 -3.11 -22.63 -27.40
N GLU A 80 -4.00 -21.85 -28.03
CA GLU A 80 -3.88 -20.38 -28.14
C GLU A 80 -4.12 -19.65 -26.81
N ALA A 81 -5.14 -20.04 -26.06
CA ALA A 81 -5.47 -19.39 -24.78
C ALA A 81 -4.31 -19.46 -23.77
N LYS A 82 -3.53 -20.55 -23.76
CA LYS A 82 -2.38 -20.72 -22.86
C LYS A 82 -1.19 -19.82 -23.21
N HIS A 83 -0.99 -19.50 -24.50
CA HIS A 83 0.10 -18.62 -24.94
C HIS A 83 -0.19 -17.13 -24.64
N ILE A 84 -1.45 -16.69 -24.73
CA ILE A 84 -1.85 -15.31 -24.46
C ILE A 84 -1.79 -14.96 -22.96
N THR A 85 -2.25 -15.86 -22.08
CA THR A 85 -2.13 -15.64 -20.61
C THR A 85 -0.67 -15.66 -20.13
N LYS A 86 0.20 -16.42 -20.82
CA LYS A 86 1.65 -16.38 -20.59
C LYS A 86 2.27 -15.05 -21.05
N ALA A 87 1.82 -14.50 -22.19
CA ALA A 87 2.27 -13.22 -22.71
C ALA A 87 1.83 -12.00 -21.86
N GLN A 88 0.69 -12.06 -21.17
CA GLN A 88 0.25 -10.98 -20.26
C GLN A 88 1.00 -10.99 -18.92
N ASN A 89 1.31 -12.18 -18.37
CA ASN A 89 2.28 -12.31 -17.28
C ASN A 89 3.66 -11.74 -17.69
N ASN A 90 4.01 -11.75 -18.98
CA ASN A 90 5.26 -11.14 -19.45
C ASN A 90 5.27 -9.61 -19.33
N LYS A 91 4.15 -8.89 -19.54
CA LYS A 91 4.17 -7.41 -19.49
C LYS A 91 4.36 -6.86 -18.09
N ILE A 92 3.71 -7.47 -17.10
CA ILE A 92 3.96 -7.11 -15.70
C ILE A 92 5.42 -7.44 -15.34
N THR A 93 5.91 -8.62 -15.71
CA THR A 93 7.32 -8.98 -15.45
C THR A 93 8.28 -8.00 -16.14
N GLU A 94 8.06 -7.67 -17.41
CA GLU A 94 8.84 -6.70 -18.17
C GLU A 94 8.81 -5.31 -17.53
N LEU A 95 7.64 -4.85 -17.07
CA LEU A 95 7.50 -3.58 -16.34
C LEU A 95 8.46 -3.56 -15.16
N TYR A 96 8.53 -4.66 -14.44
CA TYR A 96 9.38 -4.75 -13.27
C TYR A 96 10.86 -4.92 -13.58
N ASP A 97 11.21 -5.64 -14.64
CA ASP A 97 12.59 -5.75 -15.11
C ASP A 97 13.13 -4.38 -15.53
N VAL A 98 12.34 -3.61 -16.31
CA VAL A 98 12.69 -2.23 -16.70
C VAL A 98 12.76 -1.31 -15.48
N PHE A 99 11.83 -1.44 -14.54
CA PHE A 99 11.86 -0.68 -13.28
C PHE A 99 13.14 -0.95 -12.49
N TYR A 100 13.53 -2.21 -12.30
CA TYR A 100 14.75 -2.55 -11.57
C TYR A 100 16.01 -2.12 -12.32
N ALA A 101 16.07 -2.28 -13.64
CA ALA A 101 17.17 -1.81 -14.45
C ALA A 101 17.38 -0.29 -14.28
N TYR A 102 16.30 0.48 -14.32
CA TYR A 102 16.37 1.93 -14.08
C TYR A 102 16.93 2.26 -12.69
N LEU A 103 16.49 1.55 -11.65
CA LEU A 103 16.97 1.76 -10.28
C LEU A 103 18.43 1.31 -10.10
N GLU A 104 18.88 0.27 -10.78
CA GLU A 104 20.27 -0.18 -10.77
C GLU A 104 21.21 0.85 -11.38
N GLU A 105 20.76 1.58 -12.39
CA GLU A 105 21.51 2.66 -13.01
C GLU A 105 21.43 3.95 -12.17
N HIS A 106 20.22 4.43 -11.89
CA HIS A 106 19.95 5.78 -11.36
C HIS A 106 19.72 5.85 -9.84
N GLY A 107 19.60 4.71 -9.15
CA GLY A 107 19.10 4.65 -7.78
C GLY A 107 20.05 5.10 -6.67
N GLY A 108 21.36 5.26 -6.94
CA GLY A 108 22.34 5.60 -5.90
C GLY A 108 22.26 4.66 -4.69
N ASP A 109 22.03 5.20 -3.49
CA ASP A 109 21.87 4.46 -2.23
C ASP A 109 20.75 3.42 -2.25
N LEU A 110 19.76 3.61 -3.12
CA LEU A 110 18.64 2.70 -3.31
C LEU A 110 19.10 1.32 -3.78
N LYS A 111 20.28 1.24 -4.41
CA LYS A 111 20.89 -0.01 -4.87
C LYS A 111 21.10 -0.98 -3.71
N HIS A 112 21.41 -0.52 -2.49
CA HIS A 112 21.57 -1.41 -1.34
C HIS A 112 20.25 -2.04 -0.89
N VAL A 113 19.12 -1.34 -1.10
CA VAL A 113 17.79 -1.87 -0.82
C VAL A 113 17.40 -2.93 -1.86
N PHE A 114 17.79 -2.75 -3.13
CA PHE A 114 17.34 -3.59 -4.27
C PHE A 114 18.35 -4.61 -4.80
N ARG A 115 19.60 -4.61 -4.30
CA ARG A 115 20.57 -5.71 -4.45
C ARG A 115 20.25 -6.94 -3.59
N SER A 116 19.19 -6.86 -2.80
CA SER A 116 18.68 -7.99 -2.05
C SER A 116 18.12 -9.08 -2.98
N SER A 117 18.09 -10.32 -2.49
CA SER A 117 17.79 -11.54 -3.27
C SER A 117 16.55 -11.42 -4.17
N MET A 118 16.44 -12.27 -5.19
CA MET A 118 15.24 -12.42 -6.02
C MET A 118 13.94 -12.49 -5.20
N HIS A 119 14.01 -13.07 -4.00
CA HIS A 119 12.90 -13.15 -3.07
C HIS A 119 12.44 -11.77 -2.55
N VAL A 120 13.36 -10.82 -2.31
CA VAL A 120 13.01 -9.46 -1.90
C VAL A 120 12.43 -8.69 -3.08
N ARG A 121 13.00 -8.83 -4.28
CA ARG A 121 12.46 -8.22 -5.50
C ARG A 121 11.02 -8.65 -5.75
N GLY A 122 10.72 -9.94 -5.59
CA GLY A 122 9.35 -10.48 -5.67
C GLY A 122 8.39 -9.88 -4.64
N ARG A 123 8.83 -9.66 -3.39
CA ARG A 123 7.98 -9.02 -2.37
C ARG A 123 7.72 -7.54 -2.65
N VAL A 124 8.71 -6.83 -3.18
CA VAL A 124 8.55 -5.43 -3.60
C VAL A 124 7.57 -5.35 -4.78
N LEU A 125 7.67 -6.29 -5.74
CA LEU A 125 6.74 -6.47 -6.85
C LEU A 125 5.28 -6.43 -6.39
N VAL A 126 4.97 -7.37 -5.49
CA VAL A 126 3.61 -7.56 -4.97
C VAL A 126 3.15 -6.30 -4.25
N HIS A 127 4.04 -5.64 -3.51
CA HIS A 127 3.73 -4.41 -2.80
C HIS A 127 3.46 -3.22 -3.73
N ILE A 128 4.24 -3.07 -4.81
CA ILE A 128 4.03 -2.02 -5.82
C ILE A 128 2.70 -2.26 -6.55
N SER A 129 2.45 -3.48 -7.04
CA SER A 129 1.17 -3.85 -7.67
C SER A 129 -0.02 -3.60 -6.75
N ALA A 130 0.08 -3.99 -5.47
CA ALA A 130 -0.97 -3.75 -4.49
C ALA A 130 -1.19 -2.25 -4.23
N GLY A 131 -0.11 -1.46 -4.17
CA GLY A 131 -0.17 -0.01 -4.05
C GLY A 131 -0.87 0.65 -5.24
N MET A 132 -0.53 0.24 -6.47
CA MET A 132 -1.20 0.71 -7.68
C MET A 132 -2.69 0.39 -7.68
N ARG A 133 -3.05 -0.86 -7.41
CA ARG A 133 -4.47 -1.25 -7.34
C ARG A 133 -5.22 -0.44 -6.26
N THR A 134 -4.56 -0.16 -5.14
CA THR A 134 -5.14 0.67 -4.07
C THR A 134 -5.35 2.12 -4.52
N MET A 135 -4.41 2.70 -5.27
CA MET A 135 -4.53 4.04 -5.86
C MET A 135 -5.72 4.14 -6.82
N LEU A 136 -5.95 3.08 -7.61
CA LEU A 136 -6.98 3.05 -8.63
C LEU A 136 -8.39 2.75 -8.08
N ALA A 137 -8.49 1.98 -6.99
CA ALA A 137 -9.77 1.44 -6.51
C ALA A 137 -10.55 2.34 -5.53
N SER A 138 -10.06 3.52 -5.15
CA SER A 138 -10.73 4.32 -4.11
C SER A 138 -10.57 5.82 -4.27
N GLU A 139 -11.67 6.55 -4.04
CA GLU A 139 -11.64 8.01 -3.91
C GLU A 139 -10.96 8.46 -2.60
N ASN A 140 -11.11 7.69 -1.51
CA ASN A 140 -10.46 7.95 -0.23
C ASN A 140 -9.09 7.26 -0.18
N ILE A 141 -8.19 7.74 -1.04
CA ILE A 141 -6.81 7.29 -1.17
C ILE A 141 -6.05 7.41 0.17
N SER A 142 -6.41 8.38 1.01
CA SER A 142 -5.62 8.79 2.18
C SER A 142 -5.43 7.68 3.23
N GLU A 143 -6.51 7.00 3.62
CA GLU A 143 -6.44 5.98 4.68
C GLU A 143 -5.77 4.70 4.19
N LYS A 144 -6.16 4.23 2.99
CA LYS A 144 -5.63 2.99 2.42
C LYS A 144 -4.14 3.10 2.11
N ILE A 145 -3.70 4.25 1.58
CA ILE A 145 -2.28 4.47 1.31
C ILE A 145 -1.48 4.67 2.59
N ALA A 146 -2.03 5.33 3.61
CA ALA A 146 -1.33 5.48 4.88
C ALA A 146 -0.94 4.12 5.49
N ALA A 147 -1.77 3.08 5.33
CA ALA A 147 -1.46 1.72 5.78
C ALA A 147 -0.21 1.12 5.09
N LEU A 148 0.05 1.48 3.83
CA LEU A 148 1.22 1.00 3.08
C LEU A 148 2.54 1.56 3.62
N THR A 149 2.52 2.66 4.38
CA THR A 149 3.70 3.29 4.99
C THR A 149 4.51 2.33 5.85
N LYS A 150 3.83 1.44 6.60
CA LYS A 150 4.51 0.44 7.44
C LYS A 150 5.42 -0.47 6.61
N THR A 151 4.93 -0.89 5.45
CA THR A 151 5.68 -1.77 4.55
C THR A 151 6.82 -1.03 3.86
N HIS A 152 6.63 0.24 3.45
CA HIS A 152 7.71 1.08 2.90
C HIS A 152 8.88 1.20 3.88
N ARG A 153 8.59 1.44 5.17
CA ARG A 153 9.62 1.49 6.22
C ARG A 153 10.31 0.14 6.43
N ARG A 154 9.56 -0.96 6.38
CA ARG A 154 10.13 -2.32 6.53
C ARG A 154 11.10 -2.66 5.41
N PHE A 155 10.86 -2.17 4.20
CA PHE A 155 11.79 -2.29 3.08
C PHE A 155 12.95 -1.28 3.12
N GLY A 156 13.03 -0.42 4.13
CA GLY A 156 14.11 0.57 4.23
C GLY A 156 13.97 1.73 3.24
N ILE A 157 12.77 1.98 2.71
CA ILE A 157 12.51 3.14 1.85
C ILE A 157 12.58 4.42 2.70
N LYS A 158 13.53 5.28 2.38
CA LYS A 158 13.73 6.61 2.95
C LYS A 158 12.91 7.65 2.18
N LEU A 159 12.77 8.84 2.74
CA LEU A 159 11.99 9.92 2.12
C LEU A 159 12.62 10.39 0.81
N GLU A 160 13.96 10.38 0.76
CA GLU A 160 14.78 10.79 -0.38
C GLU A 160 14.63 9.85 -1.58
N HIS A 161 14.11 8.63 -1.34
CA HIS A 161 13.98 7.61 -2.37
C HIS A 161 12.74 7.81 -3.26
N PHE A 162 11.73 8.54 -2.79
CA PHE A 162 10.44 8.64 -3.48
C PHE A 162 10.58 9.22 -4.89
N ASP A 163 11.32 10.33 -5.08
CA ASP A 163 11.51 10.90 -6.41
C ASP A 163 12.08 9.89 -7.43
N CYS A 164 13.14 9.18 -7.04
CA CYS A 164 13.79 8.19 -7.91
C CYS A 164 12.86 7.01 -8.24
N VAL A 165 12.16 6.46 -7.22
CA VAL A 165 11.19 5.38 -7.41
C VAL A 165 10.06 5.81 -8.34
N GLY A 166 9.57 7.04 -8.22
CA GLY A 166 8.54 7.58 -9.11
C GLY A 166 9.03 7.65 -10.56
N ARG A 167 10.22 8.20 -10.79
CA ARG A 167 10.79 8.28 -12.13
C ARG A 167 11.00 6.90 -12.75
N ALA A 168 11.54 5.96 -11.99
CA ALA A 168 11.72 4.58 -12.42
C ALA A 168 10.39 3.92 -12.82
N LEU A 169 9.35 4.14 -12.00
CA LEU A 169 8.05 3.55 -12.25
C LEU A 169 7.38 4.13 -13.51
N LEU A 170 7.37 5.46 -13.65
CA LEU A 170 6.81 6.11 -14.84
C LEU A 170 7.58 5.71 -16.10
N HIS A 171 8.91 5.66 -16.03
CA HIS A 171 9.76 5.22 -17.14
C HIS A 171 9.43 3.78 -17.56
N ALA A 172 9.29 2.88 -16.61
CA ALA A 172 8.96 1.49 -16.88
C ALA A 172 7.55 1.34 -17.49
N MET A 173 6.56 2.08 -16.99
CA MET A 173 5.21 2.05 -17.55
C MET A 173 5.18 2.59 -18.98
N GLU A 174 5.88 3.68 -19.27
CA GLU A 174 6.04 4.21 -20.62
C GLU A 174 6.65 3.17 -21.56
N ARG A 175 7.80 2.59 -21.17
CA ARG A 175 8.54 1.66 -22.03
C ARG A 175 7.76 0.39 -22.37
N THR A 176 7.00 -0.14 -21.41
CA THR A 176 6.23 -1.38 -21.56
C THR A 176 4.84 -1.19 -22.15
N SER A 177 4.30 0.04 -22.10
CA SER A 177 3.01 0.36 -22.70
C SER A 177 3.08 0.52 -24.22
N GLY A 178 4.24 0.95 -24.75
CA GLY A 178 4.43 1.22 -26.18
C GLY A 178 3.38 2.22 -26.69
N ASP A 179 2.69 1.90 -27.78
CA ASP A 179 1.65 2.74 -28.39
C ASP A 179 0.45 3.02 -27.47
N ASN A 180 0.33 2.31 -26.34
CA ASN A 180 -0.71 2.57 -25.35
C ASN A 180 -0.33 3.67 -24.35
N TRP A 181 0.81 4.35 -24.53
CA TRP A 181 1.25 5.46 -23.69
C TRP A 181 0.97 6.79 -24.38
N SER A 182 0.03 7.56 -23.83
CA SER A 182 -0.29 8.92 -24.32
C SER A 182 0.14 9.98 -23.30
N PRO A 183 0.28 11.25 -23.71
CA PRO A 183 0.55 12.36 -22.79
C PRO A 183 -0.51 12.48 -21.67
N GLU A 184 -1.77 12.18 -21.97
CA GLU A 184 -2.86 12.16 -20.99
C GLU A 184 -2.66 11.07 -19.93
N ILE A 185 -2.28 9.87 -20.36
CA ILE A 185 -1.96 8.75 -19.46
C ILE A 185 -0.74 9.08 -18.60
N ALA A 186 0.30 9.68 -19.19
CA ALA A 186 1.48 10.11 -18.46
C ALA A 186 1.14 11.13 -17.37
N ASP A 187 0.34 12.16 -17.67
CA ASP A 187 -0.09 13.15 -16.68
C ASP A 187 -0.96 12.54 -15.57
N ALA A 188 -1.90 11.67 -15.93
CA ALA A 188 -2.75 10.96 -14.99
C ALA A 188 -1.92 10.16 -13.96
N TRP A 189 -0.96 9.36 -14.42
CA TRP A 189 -0.07 8.60 -13.54
C TRP A 189 0.85 9.48 -12.71
N ARG A 190 1.42 10.55 -13.28
CA ARG A 190 2.29 11.49 -12.55
C ARG A 190 1.54 12.18 -11.41
N ARG A 191 0.31 12.62 -11.63
CA ARG A 191 -0.54 13.24 -10.60
C ARG A 191 -0.95 12.25 -9.53
N MET A 192 -1.33 11.02 -9.92
CA MET A 192 -1.66 9.94 -8.99
C MET A 192 -0.47 9.56 -8.11
N TYR A 193 0.72 9.44 -8.71
CA TYR A 193 1.95 9.16 -8.00
C TYR A 193 2.31 10.27 -7.01
N SER A 194 2.28 11.53 -7.43
CA SER A 194 2.56 12.69 -6.58
C SER A 194 1.64 12.74 -5.36
N HIS A 195 0.33 12.62 -5.59
CA HIS A 195 -0.68 12.67 -4.54
C HIS A 195 -0.50 11.54 -3.51
N SER A 196 -0.25 10.32 -4.00
CA SER A 196 -0.04 9.16 -3.14
C SER A 196 1.26 9.26 -2.36
N SER A 197 2.32 9.72 -3.00
CA SER A 197 3.65 9.85 -2.38
C SER A 197 3.66 10.89 -1.28
N VAL A 198 2.99 12.04 -1.45
CA VAL A 198 2.94 13.04 -0.38
C VAL A 198 2.18 12.55 0.86
N ILE A 199 1.17 11.70 0.67
CA ILE A 199 0.46 11.02 1.76
C ILE A 199 1.41 10.08 2.52
N LEU A 200 2.17 9.24 1.80
CA LEU A 200 3.16 8.33 2.38
C LEU A 200 4.27 9.07 3.14
N ILE A 201 4.84 10.10 2.53
CA ILE A 201 5.91 10.93 3.13
C ILE A 201 5.40 11.57 4.42
N ARG A 202 4.19 12.16 4.40
CA ARG A 202 3.57 12.76 5.59
C ARG A 202 3.34 11.73 6.69
N ALA A 203 2.84 10.54 6.34
CA ALA A 203 2.63 9.46 7.29
C ALA A 203 3.96 8.99 7.90
N GLN A 204 5.00 8.78 7.09
CA GLN A 204 6.32 8.34 7.53
C GLN A 204 6.96 9.36 8.48
N LYS A 205 6.95 10.65 8.12
CA LYS A 205 7.45 11.73 9.00
C LYS A 205 6.70 11.80 10.33
N LYS A 206 5.38 11.60 10.32
CA LYS A 206 4.58 11.55 11.56
C LYS A 206 5.02 10.39 12.44
N THR A 207 5.23 9.20 11.86
CA THR A 207 5.72 8.03 12.59
C THR A 207 7.12 8.23 13.16
N GLU A 208 8.05 8.79 12.39
CA GLU A 208 9.42 9.08 12.86
C GLU A 208 9.42 10.12 13.99
N LYS A 209 8.63 11.18 13.87
CA LYS A 209 8.46 12.19 14.92
C LYS A 209 7.88 11.56 16.20
N GLN A 210 6.90 10.66 16.07
CA GLN A 210 6.31 9.98 17.22
C GLN A 210 7.34 9.07 17.90
N ALA A 211 8.04 8.23 17.13
CA ALA A 211 9.11 7.37 17.65
C ALA A 211 10.17 8.17 18.40
N SER A 212 10.61 9.32 17.85
CA SER A 212 11.60 10.18 18.51
C SER A 212 11.10 10.75 19.84
N LYS A 213 9.81 11.10 19.94
CA LYS A 213 9.20 11.57 21.18
C LYS A 213 9.13 10.46 22.23
N ASP A 214 8.75 9.26 21.81
CA ASP A 214 8.62 8.10 22.70
C ASP A 214 10.00 7.66 23.22
N SER A 215 11.04 7.66 22.38
CA SER A 215 12.43 7.42 22.80
C SER A 215 12.91 8.46 23.83
N LYS A 216 12.62 9.75 23.62
CA LYS A 216 12.97 10.81 24.59
C LYS A 216 12.25 10.66 25.92
N ARG A 217 10.97 10.28 25.89
CA ARG A 217 10.17 10.00 27.10
C ARG A 217 10.75 8.82 27.88
N ALA A 218 11.06 7.72 27.20
CA ALA A 218 11.67 6.54 27.81
C ALA A 218 13.06 6.83 28.41
N ALA A 219 13.88 7.67 27.75
CA ALA A 219 15.16 8.11 28.30
C ALA A 219 14.98 8.93 29.58
N LYS A 220 14.07 9.92 29.58
CA LYS A 220 13.77 10.73 30.77
C LYS A 220 13.24 9.89 31.95
N GLU A 221 12.46 8.85 31.66
CA GLU A 221 11.94 7.94 32.68
C GLU A 221 13.04 7.05 33.28
N LYS A 222 13.98 6.57 32.45
CA LYS A 222 15.18 5.84 32.91
C LYS A 222 16.06 6.72 33.80
N ASP A 223 16.32 7.97 33.41
CA ASP A 223 17.14 8.89 34.20
C ASP A 223 16.47 9.23 35.54
N LYS A 224 15.15 9.42 35.54
CA LYS A 224 14.38 9.63 36.79
C LYS A 224 14.46 8.41 37.71
N PHE A 225 14.33 7.20 37.17
CA PHE A 225 14.42 5.97 37.96
C PHE A 225 15.85 5.72 38.48
N ALA A 226 16.88 6.09 37.70
CA ALA A 226 18.26 6.04 38.14
C ALA A 226 18.55 7.02 39.30
N MET A 227 18.06 8.27 39.24
CA MET A 227 18.21 9.23 40.35
C MET A 227 17.52 8.78 41.64
N VAL A 228 16.39 8.08 41.55
CA VAL A 228 15.64 7.60 42.75
C VAL A 228 16.34 6.42 43.43
N ASN A 229 17.12 5.62 42.70
CA ASN A 229 17.83 4.45 43.24
C ASN A 229 19.24 4.75 43.77
N VAL A 230 19.76 5.97 43.60
CA VAL A 230 21.01 6.42 44.25
C VAL A 230 20.65 7.01 45.62
N GLY A 231 20.26 6.15 46.56
CA GLY A 231 20.16 6.47 47.99
C GLY A 231 21.51 6.26 48.69
N PRO A 232 21.77 6.90 49.85
CA PRO A 232 23.04 6.84 50.55
C PRO A 232 23.42 5.39 50.87
N THR A 233 24.64 5.01 50.52
CA THR A 233 25.23 3.72 50.88
C THR A 233 25.35 3.60 52.40
N SER A 234 24.38 2.95 53.04
CA SER A 234 24.62 2.33 54.35
C SER A 234 25.34 1.00 54.10
N ASN A 235 26.53 0.86 54.68
CA ASN A 235 27.26 -0.40 54.76
C ASN A 235 26.36 -1.47 55.40
N LEU A 236 25.77 -2.34 54.57
CA LEU A 236 25.17 -3.58 55.04
C LEU A 236 26.12 -4.72 54.63
N VAL A 237 26.81 -5.24 55.63
CA VAL A 237 27.61 -6.47 55.53
C VAL A 237 26.70 -7.58 55.01
N ILE A 238 26.97 -8.04 53.78
CA ILE A 238 26.32 -9.23 53.21
C ILE A 238 27.05 -10.45 53.76
N THR A 239 26.50 -11.07 54.80
CA THR A 239 26.78 -12.48 55.08
C THR A 239 26.02 -13.34 54.09
N LYS A 240 26.79 -13.89 53.15
CA LYS A 240 26.55 -15.06 52.29
C LYS A 240 25.34 -15.94 52.71
N THR A 241 24.34 -16.10 51.83
CA THR A 241 23.72 -17.38 51.41
C THR A 241 22.45 -17.14 50.57
N GLY A 242 22.32 -17.84 49.43
CA GLY A 242 21.03 -18.03 48.73
C GLY A 242 20.96 -17.59 47.26
N ARG A 243 20.99 -18.57 46.35
CA ARG A 243 20.72 -18.44 44.89
C ARG A 243 19.30 -17.89 44.61
N VAL A 244 19.13 -17.01 43.61
CA VAL A 244 17.87 -16.94 42.83
C VAL A 244 18.16 -16.68 41.33
N ASN A 245 17.44 -17.44 40.51
CA ASN A 245 17.59 -17.69 39.08
C ASN A 245 16.89 -16.60 38.22
N PHE A 246 17.58 -16.01 37.24
CA PHE A 246 17.16 -14.82 36.48
C PHE A 246 16.17 -15.06 35.31
N TYR A 247 15.60 -16.25 35.16
CA TYR A 247 14.79 -16.60 33.98
C TYR A 247 13.27 -16.29 34.06
N LYS A 248 12.80 -15.41 34.95
CA LYS A 248 11.34 -15.16 35.12
C LYS A 248 10.85 -13.72 34.98
N ILE A 249 11.61 -12.81 34.36
CA ILE A 249 11.21 -11.38 34.23
C ILE A 249 10.94 -10.94 32.78
N MET A 250 11.06 -11.82 31.78
CA MET A 250 10.82 -11.47 30.36
C MET A 250 9.55 -12.09 29.76
N THR A 251 8.47 -12.22 30.54
CA THR A 251 7.15 -12.67 30.03
C THR A 251 5.96 -11.85 30.51
N SER A 252 6.15 -10.82 31.34
CA SER A 252 5.05 -9.99 31.85
C SER A 252 4.63 -8.83 30.94
N LEU A 253 5.44 -8.45 29.94
CA LEU A 253 5.13 -7.31 29.05
C LEU A 253 4.36 -7.66 27.77
N ARG A 254 3.96 -8.93 27.59
CA ARG A 254 3.11 -9.36 26.45
C ARG A 254 1.63 -9.60 26.79
N SER A 255 1.22 -9.42 28.06
CA SER A 255 -0.15 -9.75 28.51
C SER A 255 -1.08 -8.54 28.75
N ARG A 256 -0.66 -7.30 28.44
CA ARG A 256 -1.48 -6.09 28.68
C ARG A 256 -2.10 -5.49 27.40
N ARG A 257 -2.52 -6.32 26.45
CA ARG A 257 -3.32 -5.85 25.29
C ARG A 257 -4.41 -6.81 24.79
N GLU A 258 -4.80 -7.82 25.54
CA GLU A 258 -6.06 -8.53 25.28
C GLU A 258 -6.78 -8.80 26.59
N GLY A 259 -8.02 -8.32 26.70
CA GLY A 259 -8.83 -8.46 27.90
C GLY A 259 -9.86 -7.35 28.09
N GLY A 260 -10.65 -7.06 27.05
CA GLY A 260 -11.85 -6.22 27.14
C GLY A 260 -13.07 -7.04 26.77
N SER A 261 -13.96 -7.21 27.75
CA SER A 261 -15.34 -7.70 27.68
C SER A 261 -15.59 -9.21 27.73
N LYS A 262 -15.96 -9.69 28.92
CA LYS A 262 -16.87 -10.83 29.13
C LYS A 262 -18.20 -10.27 29.63
N THR A 263 -19.30 -10.61 28.96
CA THR A 263 -20.64 -10.65 29.55
C THR A 263 -21.22 -12.05 29.35
N SER A 264 -21.42 -12.72 30.49
CA SER A 264 -22.52 -13.62 30.86
C SER A 264 -23.11 -14.60 29.84
N ALA A 265 -23.00 -15.90 30.11
CA ALA A 265 -24.15 -16.71 30.57
C ALA A 265 -23.68 -18.12 31.00
N LYS A 266 -24.21 -18.53 32.14
CA LYS A 266 -24.09 -19.83 32.82
C LYS A 266 -25.16 -20.77 32.25
N ILE A 267 -24.95 -22.10 32.36
CA ILE A 267 -25.92 -23.14 32.81
C ILE A 267 -25.60 -24.53 32.16
N THR A 268 -24.90 -25.34 32.97
CA THR A 268 -25.07 -26.77 33.34
C THR A 268 -25.38 -27.91 32.35
N GLY A 269 -24.61 -29.00 32.53
CA GLY A 269 -25.03 -30.42 32.50
C GLY A 269 -25.07 -31.08 31.12
N ALA A 270 -24.80 -32.36 30.89
CA ALA A 270 -24.21 -33.48 31.61
C ALA A 270 -24.08 -34.64 30.58
N GLN A 271 -23.14 -35.57 30.81
CA GLN A 271 -23.08 -36.96 30.32
C GLN A 271 -22.84 -37.20 28.80
N SER A 272 -21.71 -37.80 28.41
CA SER A 272 -21.43 -39.26 28.31
C SER A 272 -22.22 -39.93 27.18
N GLU A 273 -21.54 -40.33 26.09
CA GLU A 273 -21.50 -41.74 25.63
C GLU A 273 -20.60 -41.93 24.38
N ARG A 274 -20.24 -43.21 24.18
CA ARG A 274 -19.19 -43.74 23.33
C ARG A 274 -19.63 -44.03 21.89
N GLU A 275 -18.60 -44.27 21.07
CA GLU A 275 -18.49 -45.32 20.04
C GLU A 275 -19.04 -45.14 18.61
N ASN A 276 -18.11 -45.45 17.68
CA ASN A 276 -18.24 -46.15 16.40
C ASN A 276 -19.00 -45.50 15.24
N GLY A 277 -18.23 -45.00 14.26
CA GLY A 277 -18.68 -44.80 12.89
C GLY A 277 -17.92 -45.72 11.91
N PRO A 278 -18.60 -46.48 11.02
CA PRO A 278 -17.94 -47.23 9.97
C PRO A 278 -17.95 -46.50 8.61
N ARG A 279 -16.77 -46.59 7.98
CA ARG A 279 -16.39 -46.71 6.55
C ARG A 279 -17.34 -46.26 5.42
N SER A 280 -16.69 -45.56 4.49
CA SER A 280 -17.08 -45.17 3.13
C SER A 280 -17.54 -46.33 2.23
N PRO A 281 -18.41 -46.05 1.23
CA PRO A 281 -18.69 -46.99 0.15
C PRO A 281 -17.80 -46.77 -1.08
N ILE A 282 -17.32 -47.89 -1.61
CA ILE A 282 -16.83 -48.10 -2.98
C ILE A 282 -18.05 -48.36 -3.87
N VAL A 283 -18.07 -47.84 -5.09
CA VAL A 283 -19.05 -48.20 -6.14
C VAL A 283 -18.28 -48.39 -7.45
N PRO A 284 -18.62 -49.41 -8.26
CA PRO A 284 -17.78 -50.01 -9.30
C PRO A 284 -17.60 -49.20 -10.59
#